data_AF-A0A6M3ZWM9-F1
#
_entry.id   AF-A0A6M3ZWM9-F1
#
_cell.length_a   1.000
_cell.length_b   1.000
_cell.length_c   1.000
_cell.angle_alpha   90.00
_cell.angle_beta   90.00
_cell.angle_gamma   90.00
#
_symmetry.space_group_name_H-M   'P 1'
#
loop_
_entity.id
_entity.type
_entity.pdbx_description
1 polymer ?
#
loop_
_entity_poly.entity_id
_entity_poly.type
_entity_poly.pdbx_seq_one_letter_code
_entity_poly.pdbx_strand_id
1 'polypeptide(L)' 'MKRNANGITPDLFLDRHGRRVLTDDGIPGINGLEGSGSTTEVIQSKFAGMLFNEGERLDKKQLTDIKRWIELQLDTF' A
#
# COMPACT_ATOMS: atom_id res chain seq x y z
N MET A 1 8.27 6.48 12.18
CA MET A 1 7.85 6.10 10.81
C MET A 1 9.03 5.97 9.84
N LYS A 2 9.20 4.77 9.29
CA LYS A 2 10.24 4.37 8.33
C LYS A 2 10.01 5.03 6.96
N ARG A 3 11.08 5.21 6.19
CA ARG A 3 11.05 5.58 4.76
C ARG A 3 11.72 4.47 3.97
N ASN A 4 11.18 4.11 2.81
CA ASN A 4 11.90 3.22 1.88
C ASN A 4 12.94 4.03 1.06
N ALA A 5 13.74 3.37 0.21
CA ALA A 5 14.81 4.04 -0.53
C ALA A 5 14.34 5.15 -1.49
N ASN A 6 13.06 5.12 -1.89
CA ASN A 6 12.42 6.14 -2.73
C ASN A 6 11.76 7.26 -1.91
N GLY A 7 11.98 7.30 -0.60
CA GLY A 7 11.42 8.32 0.30
C GLY A 7 9.93 8.16 0.57
N ILE A 8 9.32 7.04 0.15
CA ILE A 8 7.91 6.72 0.42
C ILE A 8 7.78 6.37 1.89
N THR A 9 6.74 6.91 2.53
CA THR A 9 6.39 6.67 3.93
C THR A 9 5.10 5.87 4.07
N PRO A 10 4.96 5.02 5.10
CA PRO A 10 3.76 4.22 5.36
C PRO A 10 2.43 5.00 5.50
N ASP A 11 2.46 6.28 5.88
CA ASP A 11 1.28 7.14 5.99
C ASP A 11 0.67 7.55 4.64
N LEU A 12 1.40 7.34 3.52
CA LEU A 12 0.84 7.53 2.18
C LEU A 12 -0.18 6.45 1.82
N PHE A 13 -0.23 5.35 2.56
CA PHE A 13 -1.12 4.22 2.34
C PHE A 13 -2.32 4.33 3.27
N LEU A 14 -3.39 4.94 2.75
CA LEU A 14 -4.64 5.17 3.47
C LEU A 14 -5.79 4.38 2.84
N ASP A 15 -6.71 3.90 3.66
CA ASP A 15 -7.98 3.35 3.19
C ASP A 15 -8.96 4.46 2.79
N ARG A 16 -10.15 4.08 2.30
CA ARG A 16 -11.22 5.01 1.91
C ARG A 16 -11.74 5.91 3.05
N HIS A 17 -11.43 5.58 4.31
CA HIS A 17 -11.80 6.32 5.50
C HIS A 17 -10.63 7.17 6.05
N GLY A 18 -9.51 7.23 5.34
CA GLY A 18 -8.31 7.97 5.76
C GLY A 18 -7.51 7.29 6.87
N ARG A 19 -7.77 6.00 7.15
CA ARG A 19 -7.02 5.21 8.13
C ARG A 19 -5.78 4.62 7.48
N ARG A 20 -4.66 4.63 8.20
CA ARG A 20 -3.43 3.98 7.74
C ARG A 20 -3.64 2.48 7.59
N VAL A 21 -3.12 1.90 6.51
CA VAL A 21 -3.14 0.44 6.29
C VAL A 21 -1.77 -0.23 6.49
N LEU A 22 -0.79 0.54 6.95
CA LEU A 22 0.54 0.06 7.32
C LEU A 22 0.96 0.58 8.71
N THR A 23 1.77 -0.23 9.39
CA THR A 23 2.50 0.19 10.61
C THR A 23 3.58 1.20 10.29
N ASP A 24 4.22 1.75 11.34
CA ASP A 24 5.35 2.66 11.20
C ASP A 24 6.55 2.04 10.48
N ASP A 25 6.64 0.71 10.46
CA ASP A 25 7.71 -0.05 9.81
C ASP A 25 7.34 -0.51 8.39
N GLY A 26 6.14 -0.18 7.91
CA GLY A 26 5.64 -0.61 6.59
C GLY A 26 5.06 -2.01 6.58
N ILE A 27 4.78 -2.59 7.76
CA ILE A 27 4.16 -3.91 7.89
C ILE A 27 2.64 -3.77 7.72
N PRO A 28 1.94 -4.73 7.08
CA PRO A 28 0.48 -4.72 6.99
C PRO A 28 -0.21 -4.59 8.35
N GLY A 29 -1.10 -3.60 8.49
CA GLY A 29 -1.84 -3.38 9.73
C GLY A 29 -2.63 -2.07 9.73
N ILE A 30 -3.78 -2.05 10.37
CA ILE A 30 -4.66 -0.86 10.42
C ILE A 30 -4.25 0.08 11.56
N ASN A 31 -4.18 1.38 11.27
CA ASN A 31 -3.88 2.45 12.23
C ASN A 31 -2.60 2.21 13.06
N GLY A 32 -1.58 1.61 12.45
CA GLY A 32 -0.34 1.31 13.15
C GLY A 32 -0.33 -0.04 13.88
N LEU A 33 -1.45 -0.76 13.92
CA LEU A 33 -1.59 -2.04 14.60
C LEU A 33 -1.43 -3.20 13.61
N GLU A 34 -0.33 -3.95 13.73
CA GLU A 34 -0.04 -5.11 12.90
C GLU A 34 -1.18 -6.15 12.95
N GLY A 35 -1.50 -6.74 11.79
CA GLY A 35 -2.48 -7.82 11.68
C GLY A 35 -3.93 -7.46 12.06
N SER A 36 -4.19 -6.19 12.38
CA SER A 36 -5.52 -5.69 12.74
C SER A 36 -6.31 -5.29 11.50
N GLY A 37 -7.63 -5.53 11.53
CA GLY A 37 -8.55 -5.20 10.44
C GLY A 37 -9.49 -6.36 10.07
N SER A 38 -10.58 -6.04 9.40
CA SER A 38 -11.43 -6.99 8.68
C SER A 38 -10.65 -7.72 7.58
N THR A 39 -11.21 -8.83 7.08
CA THR A 39 -10.63 -9.58 5.95
C THR A 39 -10.31 -8.68 4.76
N THR A 40 -11.20 -7.73 4.43
CA THR A 40 -10.98 -6.76 3.35
C THR A 40 -9.79 -5.83 3.64
N GLU A 41 -9.72 -5.31 4.86
CA GLU A 41 -8.62 -4.42 5.30
C GLU A 41 -7.27 -5.15 5.30
N VAL A 42 -7.24 -6.42 5.69
CA VAL A 42 -6.03 -7.26 5.65
C VAL A 42 -5.54 -7.44 4.22
N ILE A 43 -6.43 -7.68 3.24
CA ILE A 43 -6.05 -7.82 1.83
C ILE A 43 -5.47 -6.50 1.29
N GLN A 44 -6.11 -5.37 1.57
CA GLN A 44 -5.61 -4.05 1.16
C GLN A 44 -4.25 -3.73 1.79
N SER A 45 -4.09 -4.02 3.08
CA SER A 45 -2.83 -3.82 3.82
C SER A 45 -1.68 -4.66 3.26
N LYS A 46 -1.96 -5.89 2.80
CA LYS A 46 -0.96 -6.73 2.12
C LYS A 46 -0.48 -6.11 0.81
N PHE A 47 -1.40 -5.62 -0.02
CA PHE A 47 -1.04 -4.96 -1.28
C PHE A 47 -0.24 -3.68 -1.03
N ALA A 48 -0.67 -2.87 -0.05
CA ALA A 48 0.06 -1.69 0.39
C ALA A 48 1.48 -2.03 0.87
N GLY A 49 1.64 -3.08 1.67
CA GLY A 49 2.95 -3.50 2.18
C GLY A 49 3.87 -3.99 1.07
N MET A 50 3.32 -4.73 0.09
CA MET A 50 4.06 -5.13 -1.11
C MET A 50 4.54 -3.91 -1.90
N LEU A 51 3.66 -2.92 -2.14
CA LEU A 51 4.04 -1.71 -2.86
C LEU A 51 5.03 -0.84 -2.08
N PHE A 52 4.95 -0.82 -0.75
CA PHE A 52 5.92 -0.12 0.10
C PHE A 52 7.31 -0.78 0.03
N ASN A 53 7.37 -2.11 0.10
CA ASN A 53 8.63 -2.87 0.10
C ASN A 53 9.25 -2.98 -1.30
N GLU A 54 8.49 -3.41 -2.30
CA GLU A 54 9.00 -3.57 -3.67
C GLU A 54 9.09 -2.23 -4.41
N GLY A 55 8.32 -1.22 -3.99
CA GLY A 55 8.28 0.09 -4.65
C GLY A 55 9.63 0.81 -4.66
N GLU A 56 10.58 0.42 -3.81
CA GLU A 56 11.96 0.92 -3.87
C GLU A 56 12.75 0.40 -5.08
N ARG A 57 12.35 -0.75 -5.63
CA ARG A 57 12.98 -1.43 -6.76
C ARG A 57 12.27 -1.13 -8.09
N LEU A 58 11.14 -0.43 -8.03
CA LEU A 58 10.33 -0.07 -9.19
C LEU A 58 10.66 1.34 -9.66
N ASP A 59 10.84 1.51 -10.97
CA ASP A 59 10.93 2.83 -11.58
C ASP A 59 9.53 3.44 -11.82
N LYS A 60 9.52 4.71 -12.21
CA LYS A 60 8.28 5.45 -12.48
C LYS A 60 7.42 4.81 -13.58
N LYS A 61 8.02 4.17 -14.59
CA LYS A 61 7.28 3.51 -15.68
C LYS A 61 6.58 2.26 -15.16
N GLN A 62 7.29 1.44 -14.39
CA GLN A 62 6.72 0.23 -13.77
C GLN A 62 5.58 0.57 -12.79
N LEU A 63 5.72 1.63 -12.00
CA LEU A 63 4.63 2.13 -11.15
C LEU A 63 3.44 2.63 -11.97
N THR A 64 3.68 3.24 -13.13
CA THR A 64 2.63 3.69 -14.06
C THR A 64 1.88 2.50 -14.65
N ASP A 65 2.58 1.42 -15.00
CA ASP A 65 1.95 0.20 -15.50
C ASP A 65 1.07 -0.47 -14.43
N ILE A 66 1.52 -0.54 -13.17
CA ILE A 66 0.71 -1.05 -12.05
C ILE A 66 -0.58 -0.23 -11.89
N LYS A 67 -0.48 1.11 -11.91
CA LYS A 67 -1.65 1.99 -11.85
C LYS A 67 -2.61 1.70 -13.01
N ARG A 68 -2.08 1.57 -14.23
CA ARG A 68 -2.87 1.26 -15.42
C ARG A 68 -3.59 -0.09 -15.30
N TRP A 69 -2.95 -1.12 -14.75
CA TRP A 69 -3.58 -2.42 -14.55
C TRP A 69 -4.77 -2.33 -13.58
N ILE A 70 -4.63 -1.57 -12.50
CA ILE A 70 -5.71 -1.34 -11.52
C ILE A 70 -6.87 -0.60 -12.20
N GLU A 71 -6.60 0.45 -12.97
CA GLU A 71 -7.63 1.22 -13.70
C GLU A 71 -8.41 0.33 -14.69
N LEU A 72 -7.71 -0.51 -15.47
CA LEU A 72 -8.36 -1.45 -16.39
C LEU A 72 -9.28 -2.46 -15.69
N GLN A 73 -8.91 -2.93 -14.50
CA GLN A 73 -9.77 -3.82 -13.72
C GLN A 73 -11.03 -3.10 -13.23
N LEU A 74 -10.90 -1.84 -12.79
CA LEU A 74 -12.06 -1.05 -12.35
C LEU A 74 -13.07 -0.79 -13.47
N ASP A 75 -12.60 -0.59 -14.70
CA ASP A 75 -13.49 -0.43 -15.87
C ASP A 75 -14.20 -1.74 -16.28
N THR A 76 -13.75 -2.88 -15.75
CA THR A 76 -14.29 -4.21 -16.05
C THR A 76 -15.39 -4.63 -15.05
N PHE A 77 -15.46 -4.00 -13.88
CA PHE A 77 -16.46 -4.26 -12.84
C PHE A 77 -17.67 -3.32 -12.93
#